data_AF-A0A939RUY2-F1
#
_entry.id   AF-A0A939RUY2-F1
#
_cell.length_a   1.000
_cell.length_b   1.000
_cell.length_c   1.000
_cell.angle_alpha   90.00
_cell.angle_beta   90.00
_cell.angle_gamma   90.00
#
_symmetry.space_group_name_H-M   'P 1'
#
loop_
_entity.id
_entity.type
_entity.pdbx_description
1 polymer ?
#
loop_
_entity_poly.entity_id
_entity_poly.type
_entity_poly.pdbx_seq_one_letter_code
_entity_poly.pdbx_strand_id
1 'polypeptide(L)'
;MSTGGFRTGVDLSTFAARMRAASDGIEALASDVPSAPDAGAATESISSLLATLVDAVSVLSLDAQEAAARLDASATSYDAADQGAVAALPALRD
;
A
#
# COMPACT_ATOMS: atom_id res chain seq x y z
N MET A 1 26.65 -17.29 0.25
CA MET A 1 27.06 -15.92 -0.11
C MET A 1 25.83 -15.21 -0.67
N SER A 2 25.55 -14.01 -0.14
CA SER A 2 24.39 -13.10 -0.32
C SER A 2 23.04 -13.69 -0.75
N THR A 3 22.20 -14.03 0.25
CA THR A 3 20.74 -14.23 0.11
C THR A 3 19.94 -13.02 0.61
N GLY A 4 20.61 -11.88 0.84
CA GLY A 4 20.03 -10.69 1.47
C GLY A 4 19.08 -9.92 0.54
N GLY A 5 19.45 -9.73 -0.73
CA GLY A 5 18.64 -9.03 -1.74
C GLY A 5 17.35 -9.76 -2.06
N PHE A 6 17.43 -11.04 -2.43
CA PHE A 6 16.27 -11.89 -2.70
C PHE A 6 15.26 -11.94 -1.54
N ARG A 7 15.73 -12.06 -0.29
CA ARG A 7 14.85 -12.09 0.89
C ARG A 7 14.17 -10.74 1.12
N THR A 8 14.89 -9.64 0.87
CA THR A 8 14.34 -8.27 0.96
C THR A 8 13.29 -8.01 -0.12
N GLY A 9 13.48 -8.48 -1.36
CA GLY A 9 12.47 -8.38 -2.43
C GLY A 9 11.17 -9.13 -2.11
N VAL A 10 11.28 -10.36 -1.57
CA VAL A 10 10.12 -11.15 -1.12
C VAL A 10 9.40 -10.48 0.06
N ASP A 11 10.13 -9.92 1.01
CA ASP A 11 9.54 -9.23 2.17
C ASP A 11 8.82 -7.94 1.75
N LEU A 12 9.40 -7.17 0.81
CA LEU A 12 8.81 -5.93 0.27
C LEU A 12 7.53 -6.20 -0.53
N SER A 13 7.54 -7.20 -1.41
CA SER A 13 6.34 -7.60 -2.18
C SER A 13 5.24 -8.17 -1.27
N THR A 14 5.61 -8.94 -0.25
CA THR A 14 4.67 -9.41 0.78
C THR A 14 4.04 -8.24 1.54
N PHE A 15 4.84 -7.22 1.89
CA PHE A 15 4.33 -6.04 2.57
C PHE A 15 3.44 -5.18 1.65
N ALA A 16 3.79 -5.04 0.37
CA ALA A 16 2.96 -4.38 -0.64
C ALA A 16 1.58 -5.06 -0.79
N ALA A 17 1.54 -6.40 -0.80
CA ALA A 17 0.29 -7.15 -0.84
C ALA A 17 -0.58 -6.90 0.41
N ARG A 18 0.03 -6.80 1.61
CA ARG A 18 -0.68 -6.44 2.83
C ARG A 18 -1.24 -5.02 2.78
N MET A 19 -0.49 -4.07 2.24
CA MET A 19 -0.94 -2.68 2.06
C MET A 19 -2.15 -2.59 1.12
N ARG A 20 -2.15 -3.35 0.01
CA ARG A 20 -3.32 -3.45 -0.88
C ARG A 20 -4.54 -4.03 -0.16
N ALA A 21 -4.38 -5.15 0.54
CA ALA A 21 -5.47 -5.76 1.29
C ALA A 21 -6.03 -4.82 2.38
N ALA A 22 -5.18 -4.00 3.01
CA ALA A 22 -5.62 -2.97 3.94
C ALA A 22 -6.40 -1.84 3.23
N SER A 23 -5.94 -1.38 2.07
CA SER A 23 -6.65 -0.41 1.22
C SER A 23 -8.04 -0.92 0.82
N ASP A 24 -8.14 -2.16 0.35
CA ASP A 24 -9.42 -2.78 0.00
C ASP A 24 -10.38 -2.82 1.22
N GLY A 25 -9.86 -3.13 2.41
CA GLY A 25 -10.64 -3.13 3.65
C GLY A 25 -11.10 -1.73 4.08
N ILE A 26 -10.28 -0.71 3.83
CA ILE A 26 -10.59 0.70 4.10
C ILE A 26 -11.71 1.19 3.16
N GLU A 27 -11.65 0.83 1.87
CA GLU A 27 -12.72 1.15 0.90
C GLU A 27 -14.04 0.43 1.21
N ALA A 28 -13.97 -0.83 1.65
CA ALA A 28 -15.14 -1.56 2.11
C ALA A 28 -15.82 -0.85 3.31
N LEU A 29 -15.03 -0.40 4.28
CA LEU A 29 -15.52 0.39 5.42
C LEU A 29 -16.15 1.72 4.99
N ALA A 30 -15.58 2.41 3.99
CA ALA A 30 -16.14 3.63 3.43
C ALA A 30 -17.52 3.40 2.81
N SER A 31 -17.70 2.25 2.15
CA SER A 31 -18.93 1.85 1.49
C SER A 31 -20.06 1.50 2.46
N ASP A 32 -19.70 1.08 3.68
CA ASP A 32 -20.64 0.75 4.77
C ASP A 32 -21.07 1.96 5.61
N VAL A 33 -20.54 3.16 5.33
CA VAL A 33 -20.91 4.37 6.07
C VAL A 33 -22.40 4.68 5.85
N PRO A 34 -23.24 4.68 6.90
CA PRO A 34 -24.66 4.90 6.74
C PRO A 34 -24.95 6.33 6.28
N SER A 35 -26.00 6.51 5.49
CA SER A 35 -26.52 7.85 5.21
C SER A 35 -26.99 8.49 6.51
N ALA A 36 -26.64 9.75 6.73
CA ALA A 36 -27.12 10.47 7.91
C ALA A 36 -28.67 10.51 7.90
N PRO A 37 -29.32 10.29 9.04
CA PRO A 37 -30.78 10.45 9.13
C PRO A 37 -31.15 11.91 8.81
N ASP A 38 -32.30 12.15 8.19
CA ASP A 38 -32.78 13.51 7.92
C ASP A 38 -33.69 13.96 9.07
N ALA A 39 -33.11 14.67 10.05
CA ALA A 39 -33.82 15.13 11.25
C ALA A 39 -33.51 16.61 11.62
N GLY A 40 -33.10 17.44 10.65
CA GLY A 40 -32.82 18.87 10.83
C GLY A 40 -31.38 19.21 11.22
N ALA A 41 -31.15 20.31 11.95
CA ALA A 41 -29.81 20.87 12.18
C ALA A 41 -28.83 19.93 12.93
N ALA A 42 -29.33 19.04 13.79
CA ALA A 42 -28.48 18.05 14.48
C ALA A 42 -27.92 16.98 13.52
N THR A 43 -28.60 16.74 12.42
CA THR A 43 -28.18 15.77 11.39
C THR A 43 -27.24 16.38 10.36
N GLU A 44 -27.19 17.70 10.20
CA GLU A 44 -26.18 18.35 9.35
C GLU A 44 -24.75 18.14 9.88
N SER A 45 -24.54 18.23 11.20
CA SER A 45 -23.21 18.01 11.78
C SER A 45 -22.77 16.54 11.65
N ILE A 46 -23.71 15.60 11.79
CA ILE A 46 -23.47 14.17 11.59
C ILE A 46 -23.16 13.91 10.11
N SER A 47 -23.94 14.45 9.17
CA SER A 47 -23.65 14.37 7.73
C SER A 47 -22.27 14.90 7.38
N SER A 48 -21.89 16.07 7.93
CA SER A 48 -20.58 16.65 7.70
C SER A 48 -19.46 15.77 8.26
N LEU A 49 -19.65 15.21 9.46
CA LEU A 49 -18.66 14.31 10.07
C LEU A 49 -18.48 13.03 9.26
N LEU A 50 -19.59 12.43 8.80
CA LEU A 50 -19.57 11.22 7.97
C LEU A 50 -18.90 11.49 6.62
N ALA A 51 -19.17 12.65 6.00
CA ALA A 51 -18.50 13.06 4.76
C ALA A 51 -16.98 13.24 4.97
N THR A 52 -16.56 13.91 6.06
CA THR A 52 -15.14 14.03 6.40
C THR A 52 -14.49 12.68 6.67
N LEU A 53 -15.20 11.75 7.30
CA LEU A 53 -14.70 10.40 7.55
C LEU A 53 -14.47 9.64 6.23
N VAL A 54 -15.44 9.67 5.31
CA VAL A 54 -15.32 9.02 3.99
C VAL A 54 -14.16 9.60 3.18
N ASP A 55 -13.97 10.93 3.22
CA ASP A 55 -12.86 11.60 2.54
C ASP A 55 -11.50 11.18 3.12
N ALA A 56 -11.34 11.21 4.44
CA ALA A 56 -10.12 10.79 5.11
C ALA A 56 -9.76 9.31 4.84
N VAL A 57 -10.77 8.45 4.83
CA VAL A 57 -10.64 7.01 4.51
C VAL A 57 -10.22 6.82 3.04
N SER A 58 -10.77 7.61 2.12
CA SER A 58 -10.40 7.58 0.70
C SER A 58 -8.95 8.01 0.47
N VAL A 59 -8.50 9.08 1.12
CA VAL A 59 -7.09 9.53 1.08
C VAL A 59 -6.16 8.45 1.62
N LEU A 60 -6.51 7.83 2.75
CA LEU A 60 -5.70 6.76 3.33
C LEU A 60 -5.61 5.52 2.42
N SER A 61 -6.70 5.17 1.71
CA SER A 61 -6.69 4.09 0.72
C SER A 61 -5.68 4.39 -0.41
N LEU A 62 -5.75 5.60 -0.97
CA LEU A 62 -4.82 6.06 -2.01
C LEU A 62 -3.36 6.03 -1.56
N ASP A 63 -3.07 6.54 -0.36
CA ASP A 63 -1.72 6.51 0.21
C ASP A 63 -1.20 5.08 0.38
N ALA A 64 -2.08 4.16 0.79
CA ALA A 64 -1.72 2.76 0.94
C ALA A 64 -1.43 2.07 -0.41
N GLN A 65 -2.20 2.38 -1.46
CA GLN A 65 -1.94 1.90 -2.82
C GLN A 65 -0.62 2.46 -3.38
N GLU A 66 -0.34 3.75 -3.16
CA GLU A 66 0.92 4.35 -3.59
C GLU A 66 2.12 3.73 -2.86
N ALA A 67 2.01 3.52 -1.55
CA ALA A 67 3.03 2.84 -0.77
C ALA A 67 3.29 1.42 -1.32
N ALA A 68 2.23 0.65 -1.62
CA ALA A 68 2.35 -0.67 -2.23
C ALA A 68 3.08 -0.62 -3.58
N ALA A 69 2.76 0.34 -4.45
CA ALA A 69 3.42 0.51 -5.74
C ALA A 69 4.91 0.83 -5.59
N ARG A 70 5.28 1.70 -4.63
CA ARG A 70 6.68 2.04 -4.34
C ARG A 70 7.46 0.85 -3.77
N LEU A 71 6.82 0.01 -2.96
CA LEU A 71 7.42 -1.22 -2.43
C LEU A 71 7.70 -2.25 -3.54
N ASP A 72 6.77 -2.44 -4.48
CA ASP A 72 6.98 -3.35 -5.62
C ASP A 72 8.06 -2.84 -6.58
N ALA A 73 8.11 -1.54 -6.84
CA ALA A 73 9.18 -0.92 -7.61
C ALA A 73 10.54 -1.11 -6.92
N SER A 74 10.56 -1.00 -5.59
CA SER A 74 11.77 -1.23 -4.79
C SER A 74 12.21 -2.70 -4.85
N ALA A 75 11.27 -3.65 -4.71
CA ALA A 75 11.54 -5.08 -4.85
C ALA A 75 12.16 -5.41 -6.22
N THR A 76 11.57 -4.88 -7.30
CA THR A 76 12.07 -5.03 -8.67
C THR A 76 13.51 -4.48 -8.81
N SER A 77 13.79 -3.34 -8.20
CA SER A 77 15.12 -2.73 -8.23
C SER A 77 16.17 -3.57 -7.48
N TYR A 78 15.79 -4.15 -6.33
CA TYR A 78 16.65 -5.07 -5.59
C TYR A 78 16.95 -6.34 -6.40
N ASP A 79 15.94 -6.92 -7.05
CA ASP A 79 16.13 -8.11 -7.90
C ASP A 79 17.05 -7.82 -9.09
N ALA A 80 16.90 -6.66 -9.73
CA ALA A 80 17.79 -6.23 -10.82
C ALA A 80 19.24 -6.04 -10.34
N ALA A 81 19.44 -5.45 -9.16
CA ALA A 81 20.76 -5.27 -8.56
C ALA A 81 21.39 -6.62 -8.19
N ASP A 82 20.62 -7.57 -7.64
CA ASP A 82 21.10 -8.91 -7.28
C ASP A 82 21.51 -9.71 -8.53
N GLN A 83 20.70 -9.66 -9.60
CA GLN A 83 21.03 -10.27 -10.89
C GLN A 83 22.31 -9.67 -11.49
N GLY A 84 22.47 -8.34 -11.44
CA GLY A 84 23.68 -7.66 -11.89
C GLY A 84 24.93 -8.08 -11.10
N ALA A 85 24.80 -8.21 -9.77
CA ALA A 85 25.89 -8.67 -8.92
C ALA A 85 26.28 -10.13 -9.21
N VAL A 86 25.29 -11.01 -9.41
CA VAL A 86 25.51 -12.41 -9.80
C VAL A 86 26.23 -12.51 -11.15
N ALA A 87 25.84 -11.70 -12.13
CA ALA A 87 26.47 -11.67 -13.45
C ALA A 87 27.90 -11.13 -13.44
N ALA A 88 28.24 -10.24 -12.49
CA ALA A 88 29.58 -9.65 -12.35
C ALA A 88 30.57 -10.56 -11.61
N LEU A 89 30.11 -11.46 -10.73
CA LEU A 89 30.94 -12.36 -9.94
C LEU A 89 31.87 -13.28 -10.78
N PRO A 90 31.43 -13.87 -11.91
CA PRO A 90 32.29 -14.64 -12.80
C PRO A 90 33.41 -13.80 -13.43
N ALA A 91 33.14 -12.55 -13.80
CA ALA A 91 34.11 -11.67 -14.45
C ALA A 91 35.23 -11.17 -13.53
N LEU A 92 35.06 -11.30 -12.21
CA LEU A 92 36.07 -10.97 -11.19
C LEU A 92 36.95 -12.19 -10.80
N ARG A 93 36.63 -13.37 -11.33
CA ARG A 93 37.26 -14.64 -10.95
C ARG A 93 38.31 -15.13 -11.96
N ASP A 94 38.38 -14.46 -13.12
CA ASP A 94 39.43 -14.57 -14.15
C ASP A 94 40.42 -13.40 -14.02
#